data_AF-M7BDD7-F1
#
_entry.id   AF-M7BDD7-F1
#
_cell.length_a   1.000
_cell.length_b   1.000
_cell.length_c   1.000
_cell.angle_alpha   90.00
_cell.angle_beta   90.00
_cell.angle_gamma   90.00
#
_symmetry.space_group_name_H-M   'P 1'
#
loop_
_entity.id
_entity.type
_entity.pdbx_description
1 polymer ?
#
loop_
_entity_poly.entity_id
_entity_poly.type
_entity_poly.pdbx_seq_one_letter_code
_entity_poly.pdbx_strand_id
1 'polypeptide(L)'
;MVIRAGITLGSREAQQIFSLCDKNGSGSMDFEEFLEALRPPMSAARKWIIADAFHKLDKTGAGLVSVEDLHGVYGGRTHPKYQSGEWTEEQVFRAFLDSFDSPNDTDGKGGGRAAPDQGAGLCGA
;
A
#
# COMPACT_ATOMS: atom_id res chain seq x y z
N MET A 1 -18.24 -20.73 24.70
CA MET A 1 -17.30 -19.84 25.43
C MET A 1 -17.59 -18.43 24.91
N VAL A 2 -18.20 -17.56 25.72
CA VAL A 2 -18.63 -16.22 25.28
C VAL A 2 -17.48 -15.26 25.55
N ILE A 3 -16.92 -14.65 24.51
CA ILE A 3 -15.91 -13.60 24.68
C ILE A 3 -16.67 -12.38 25.21
N ARG A 4 -16.14 -11.73 26.26
CA ARG A 4 -16.80 -10.71 27.11
C ARG A 4 -17.28 -9.44 26.38
N ALA A 5 -17.23 -9.41 25.04
CA ALA A 5 -17.73 -8.39 24.13
C ALA A 5 -19.12 -8.70 23.54
N GLY A 6 -19.80 -9.76 24.00
CA GLY A 6 -21.15 -10.12 23.54
C GLY A 6 -21.22 -10.86 22.21
N ILE A 7 -20.06 -11.27 21.68
CA ILE A 7 -19.94 -12.02 20.43
C ILE A 7 -19.72 -13.50 20.76
N THR A 8 -20.62 -14.37 20.29
CA THR A 8 -20.46 -15.82 20.35
C THR A 8 -19.66 -16.28 19.14
N LEU A 9 -18.35 -16.45 19.32
CA LEU A 9 -17.47 -17.06 18.32
C LEU A 9 -17.23 -18.53 18.67
N GLY A 10 -17.39 -19.43 17.70
CA GLY A 10 -16.95 -20.82 17.83
C GLY A 10 -15.43 -20.92 17.87
N SER A 11 -14.88 -21.94 18.53
CA SER A 11 -13.41 -22.13 18.62
C SER A 11 -12.74 -22.19 17.24
N ARG A 12 -13.43 -22.71 16.23
CA ARG A 12 -12.96 -22.76 14.84
C ARG A 12 -12.95 -21.38 14.17
N GLU A 13 -13.97 -20.56 14.40
CA GLU A 13 -14.07 -19.20 13.85
C GLU A 13 -13.02 -18.28 14.50
N ALA A 14 -12.81 -18.44 15.82
CA ALA A 14 -11.77 -17.72 16.53
C ALA A 14 -10.38 -18.08 16.00
N GLN A 15 -10.10 -19.37 15.73
CA GLN A 15 -8.85 -19.78 15.10
C GLN A 15 -8.70 -19.24 13.67
N GLN A 16 -9.77 -19.21 12.88
CA GLN A 16 -9.73 -18.64 11.53
C GLN A 16 -9.44 -17.14 11.54
N ILE A 17 -10.10 -16.38 12.41
CA ILE A 17 -9.84 -14.94 12.56
C ILE A 17 -8.40 -14.73 13.03
N PHE A 18 -7.94 -15.53 13.99
CA PHE A 18 -6.57 -15.45 14.48
C PHE A 18 -5.54 -15.71 13.38
N SER A 19 -5.74 -16.75 12.55
CA SER A 19 -4.90 -17.05 11.41
C SER A 19 -4.96 -16.01 10.28
N LEU A 20 -6.04 -15.22 10.18
CA LEU A 20 -6.12 -14.11 9.23
C LEU A 20 -5.35 -12.87 9.71
N CYS A 21 -5.23 -12.71 11.02
CA CYS A 21 -4.56 -11.56 11.64
C CYS A 21 -3.06 -11.80 11.87
N ASP A 22 -2.66 -13.03 12.25
CA ASP A 22 -1.27 -13.44 12.45
C ASP A 22 -0.56 -13.58 11.08
N LYS A 23 0.10 -12.50 10.63
CA LYS A 23 0.78 -12.44 9.33
C LYS A 23 2.18 -13.01 9.41
N ASN A 24 2.83 -12.89 10.57
CA ASN A 24 4.19 -13.35 10.77
C ASN A 24 4.27 -14.84 11.16
N GLY A 25 3.13 -15.50 11.43
CA GLY A 25 3.05 -16.91 11.79
C GLY A 25 3.65 -17.22 13.15
N SER A 26 3.74 -16.22 14.03
CA SER A 26 4.35 -16.35 15.36
C SER A 26 3.48 -17.16 16.33
N GLY A 27 2.19 -17.36 16.00
CA GLY A 27 1.22 -17.97 16.91
C GLY A 27 0.72 -17.02 17.99
N SER A 28 1.15 -15.75 17.95
CA SER A 28 0.69 -14.63 18.76
C SER A 28 0.28 -13.48 17.85
N MET A 29 -0.64 -12.62 18.30
CA MET A 29 -0.99 -11.41 17.56
C MET A 29 -0.27 -10.22 18.18
N ASP A 30 0.65 -9.62 17.43
CA ASP A 30 1.35 -8.40 17.85
C ASP A 30 0.41 -7.19 17.78
N PHE A 31 0.73 -6.13 18.53
CA PHE A 31 -0.10 -4.92 18.57
C PHE A 31 -0.29 -4.28 17.18
N GLU A 32 0.75 -4.30 16.34
CA GLU A 32 0.68 -3.76 14.97
C GLU A 32 -0.26 -4.61 14.09
N GLU A 33 -0.16 -5.93 14.15
CA GLU A 33 -1.03 -6.85 13.42
C GLU A 33 -2.51 -6.68 13.82
N PHE A 34 -2.75 -6.43 15.11
CA PHE A 34 -4.08 -6.11 15.62
C PHE A 34 -4.62 -4.79 15.05
N LEU A 35 -3.80 -3.74 14.98
CA LEU A 35 -4.19 -2.46 14.38
C LEU A 35 -4.46 -2.58 12.89
N GLU A 36 -3.68 -3.40 12.18
CA GLU A 36 -3.93 -3.68 10.77
C GLU A 36 -5.21 -4.47 10.56
N ALA A 37 -5.49 -5.47 11.40
CA ALA A 37 -6.71 -6.27 11.34
C ALA A 37 -7.97 -5.46 11.64
N LEU A 38 -7.88 -4.46 12.52
CA LEU A 38 -8.98 -3.55 12.82
C LEU A 38 -9.22 -2.48 11.74
N ARG A 39 -8.29 -2.31 10.79
CA ARG A 39 -8.40 -1.29 9.75
C ARG A 39 -9.56 -1.62 8.81
N PRO A 40 -10.60 -0.76 8.73
CA PRO A 40 -11.71 -1.03 7.83
C PRO A 40 -11.25 -0.95 6.37
N PRO A 41 -11.92 -1.67 5.45
CA PRO A 41 -11.61 -1.59 4.03
C PRO A 41 -11.79 -0.16 3.52
N MET A 42 -10.89 0.28 2.63
CA MET A 42 -10.99 1.60 2.02
C MET A 42 -12.29 1.75 1.22
N SER A 43 -12.93 2.92 1.34
CA SER A 43 -14.11 3.26 0.55
C SER A 43 -13.81 3.29 -0.95
N ALA A 44 -14.83 3.01 -1.78
CA ALA A 44 -14.69 3.04 -3.24
C ALA A 44 -14.22 4.40 -3.76
N ALA A 45 -14.71 5.50 -3.17
CA ALA A 45 -14.28 6.85 -3.52
C ALA A 45 -12.77 7.06 -3.28
N ARG A 46 -12.23 6.56 -2.16
CA ARG A 46 -10.81 6.67 -1.86
C ARG A 46 -9.97 5.80 -2.80
N LYS A 47 -10.43 4.59 -3.11
CA LYS A 47 -9.78 3.72 -4.10
C LYS A 47 -9.73 4.37 -5.48
N TRP A 48 -10.81 5.03 -5.90
CA TRP A 48 -10.89 5.71 -7.18
C TRP A 48 -9.90 6.88 -7.27
N ILE A 49 -9.82 7.74 -6.24
CA ILE A 49 -8.85 8.85 -6.21
C ILE A 49 -7.42 8.33 -6.25
N ILE A 50 -7.12 7.25 -5.52
CA ILE A 50 -5.80 6.62 -5.54
C ILE A 50 -5.49 6.11 -6.95
N ALA A 51 -6.42 5.39 -7.57
CA ALA A 51 -6.25 4.87 -8.93
C ALA A 51 -6.04 5.99 -9.96
N ASP A 52 -6.81 7.08 -9.87
CA ASP A 52 -6.67 8.26 -10.74
C ASP A 52 -5.31 8.96 -10.54
N ALA A 53 -4.85 9.08 -9.29
CA ALA A 53 -3.54 9.63 -8.98
C ALA A 53 -2.40 8.76 -9.55
N PHE A 54 -2.50 7.43 -9.44
CA PHE A 54 -1.55 6.50 -10.06
C PHE A 54 -1.56 6.62 -11.57
N HIS A 55 -2.74 6.67 -12.20
CA HIS A 55 -2.87 6.83 -13.64
C HIS A 55 -2.30 8.15 -14.16
N LYS A 56 -2.39 9.22 -13.36
CA LYS A 56 -1.81 10.51 -13.70
C LYS A 56 -0.28 10.49 -13.68
N LEU A 57 0.30 9.73 -12.75
CA LEU A 57 1.74 9.60 -12.56
C LEU A 57 2.37 8.61 -13.55
N ASP A 58 1.75 7.46 -13.80
CA ASP A 58 2.23 6.43 -14.72
C ASP A 58 2.04 6.85 -16.19
N LYS A 59 3.09 7.39 -16.82
CA LYS A 59 3.08 7.80 -18.23
C LYS A 59 3.44 6.66 -19.16
N THR A 60 4.24 5.72 -18.68
CA THR A 60 4.66 4.53 -19.44
C THR A 60 3.54 3.51 -19.57
N GLY A 61 2.52 3.56 -18.71
CA GLY A 61 1.39 2.62 -18.70
C GLY A 61 1.79 1.24 -18.20
N ALA A 62 2.89 1.14 -17.46
CA ALA A 62 3.44 -0.12 -16.96
C ALA A 62 2.73 -0.63 -15.70
N GLY A 63 1.85 0.17 -15.10
CA GLY A 63 1.20 -0.10 -13.83
C GLY A 63 2.12 0.10 -12.62
N LEU A 64 3.30 0.68 -12.84
CA LEU A 64 4.32 1.00 -11.85
C LEU A 64 4.88 2.38 -12.18
N VAL A 65 5.00 3.27 -11.19
CA VAL A 65 5.58 4.60 -11.38
C VAL A 65 7.10 4.48 -11.31
N SER A 66 7.81 4.76 -12.40
CA SER A 66 9.28 4.73 -12.42
C SER A 66 9.91 6.12 -12.34
N VAL A 67 11.24 6.19 -12.25
CA VAL A 67 11.96 7.47 -12.24
C VAL A 67 11.74 8.23 -13.56
N GLU A 68 11.59 7.50 -14.66
CA GLU A 68 11.29 8.04 -15.98
C GLU A 68 9.91 8.71 -16.04
N ASP A 69 8.92 8.17 -15.33
CA ASP A 69 7.57 8.76 -15.25
C ASP A 69 7.54 10.09 -14.47
N LEU A 70 8.43 10.23 -13.48
CA LEU A 70 8.56 11.46 -12.69
C LEU A 70 9.23 12.59 -13.46
N HIS A 71 9.99 12.26 -14.51
CA HIS A 71 10.73 13.24 -15.30
C HIS A 71 9.75 14.13 -16.10
N GLY A 72 9.58 15.38 -15.65
CA GLY A 72 8.67 16.37 -16.26
C GLY A 72 7.30 16.51 -15.58
N VAL A 73 6.95 15.61 -14.66
CA VAL A 73 5.77 15.74 -13.79
C VAL A 73 6.16 16.31 -12.43
N TYR A 74 7.31 15.89 -11.90
CA TYR A 74 7.83 16.34 -10.62
C TYR A 74 9.05 17.26 -10.82
N GLY A 75 9.02 18.42 -10.18
CA GLY A 75 10.12 19.38 -10.22
C GLY A 75 11.24 19.00 -9.27
N GLY A 76 12.12 18.08 -9.65
CA GLY A 76 13.29 17.71 -8.81
C GLY A 76 14.18 18.91 -8.48
N ARG A 77 14.17 19.92 -9.34
CA ARG A 77 14.95 21.16 -9.22
C ARG A 77 14.52 22.10 -8.10
N THR A 78 13.28 21.97 -7.60
CA THR A 78 12.80 22.78 -6.48
C THR A 78 13.20 22.21 -5.12
N HIS A 79 13.78 21.00 -5.08
CA HIS A 79 14.16 20.37 -3.82
C HIS A 79 15.39 21.06 -3.19
N PRO A 80 15.38 21.38 -1.88
CA PRO A 80 16.49 22.08 -1.22
C PRO A 80 17.85 21.38 -1.39
N LYS A 81 17.88 20.05 -1.37
CA LYS A 81 19.13 19.27 -1.55
C LYS A 81 19.64 19.23 -2.99
N TYR A 82 18.77 19.47 -3.97
CA TYR A 82 19.20 19.67 -5.36
C TYR A 82 19.79 21.09 -5.53
N GLN A 83 19.15 22.08 -4.91
CA GLN A 83 19.63 23.47 -4.94
C GLN A 83 20.97 23.65 -4.21
N SER A 84 21.23 22.87 -3.15
CA SER A 84 22.53 22.84 -2.49
C SER A 84 23.61 22.09 -3.27
N GLY A 85 23.24 21.37 -4.35
CA GLY A 85 24.15 20.53 -5.13
C GLY A 85 24.55 19.23 -4.43
N GLU A 86 23.94 18.89 -3.29
CA GLU A 86 24.21 17.64 -2.59
C GLU A 86 23.61 16.44 -3.32
N TRP A 87 22.44 16.62 -3.93
CA TRP A 87 21.70 15.56 -4.62
C TRP A 87 21.54 15.84 -6.12
N THR A 88 21.61 14.77 -6.93
CA THR A 88 21.20 14.83 -8.33
C THR A 88 19.67 14.77 -8.46
N GLU A 89 19.14 15.10 -9.64
CA GLU A 89 17.70 15.08 -9.90
C GLU A 89 17.13 13.66 -9.75
N GLU A 90 17.90 12.65 -10.17
CA GLU A 90 17.55 11.24 -10.05
C GLU A 90 17.54 10.77 -8.59
N GLN A 91 18.44 11.28 -7.76
CA GLN A 91 18.47 10.97 -6.33
C GLN A 91 17.26 11.54 -5.59
N VAL A 92 16.80 12.74 -5.99
CA VAL A 92 15.54 13.31 -5.48
C VAL A 92 14.35 12.43 -5.87
N PHE A 93 14.29 11.99 -7.12
CA PHE A 93 13.21 11.12 -7.60
C PHE A 93 13.22 9.75 -6.93
N ARG A 94 14.41 9.16 -6.73
CA ARG A 94 14.55 7.89 -6.02
C ARG A 94 14.07 8.00 -4.58
N ALA A 95 14.52 9.02 -3.85
CA ALA A 95 14.10 9.24 -2.47
C ALA A 95 12.57 9.49 -2.36
N PHE A 96 11.99 10.13 -3.36
CA PHE A 96 10.54 10.29 -3.45
C PHE A 96 9.83 8.95 -3.63
N LEU A 97 10.26 8.12 -4.60
CA LEU A 97 9.67 6.79 -4.82
C LEU A 97 9.84 5.88 -3.60
N ASP A 98 11.01 5.90 -2.95
CA ASP A 98 11.29 5.12 -1.75
C ASP A 98 10.34 5.50 -0.58
N SER A 99 9.83 6.74 -0.54
CA SER A 99 8.86 7.16 0.48
C SER A 99 7.46 6.56 0.31
N PHE A 100 7.13 6.08 -0.90
CA PHE A 100 5.86 5.41 -1.20
C PHE A 100 6.00 3.89 -1.19
N ASP A 101 7.22 3.36 -1.12
CA ASP A 101 7.48 1.94 -1.19
C ASP A 101 7.31 1.26 0.18
N SER A 102 6.96 -0.03 0.16
CA SER A 102 6.86 -0.81 1.39
C SER A 102 8.23 -1.33 1.80
N PRO A 103 8.58 -1.35 3.11
CA PRO A 103 9.90 -1.79 3.58
C PRO A 103 10.22 -3.26 3.22
N ASN A 104 9.23 -4.06 2.83
CA ASN A 104 9.39 -5.47 2.46
C ASN A 104 9.46 -5.76 0.95
N ASP A 105 9.25 -4.77 0.08
CA ASP A 105 9.29 -4.95 -1.39
C ASP A 105 10.28 -3.93 -2.00
N THR A 106 11.54 -3.95 -1.55
CA THR A 106 12.63 -3.15 -2.16
C THR A 106 13.17 -3.83 -3.43
N ASP A 107 12.27 -4.22 -4.32
CA ASP A 107 12.65 -4.48 -5.70
C ASP A 107 13.07 -3.12 -6.25
N GLY A 108 14.21 -2.97 -6.89
CA GLY A 108 14.65 -1.70 -7.49
C GLY A 108 13.66 -1.04 -8.48
N LYS A 109 12.46 -1.61 -8.66
CA LYS A 109 11.25 -1.08 -9.27
C LYS A 109 10.32 -0.52 -8.18
N GLY A 110 10.61 0.68 -7.68
CA GLY A 110 9.78 1.36 -6.69
C GLY A 110 8.46 1.82 -7.28
N GLY A 111 7.50 0.91 -7.42
CA GLY A 111 6.18 1.19 -7.93
C GLY A 111 5.15 0.58 -7.00
N GLY A 112 4.43 1.44 -6.28
CA GLY A 112 3.23 1.02 -5.58
C GLY A 112 2.31 0.31 -6.58
N ARG A 113 2.12 -1.00 -6.41
CA ARG A 113 1.20 -1.76 -7.24
C ARG A 113 -0.20 -1.20 -7.00
N ALA A 114 -0.81 -0.62 -8.02
CA ALA A 114 -2.26 -0.54 -8.07
C ALA A 114 -2.77 -1.98 -8.10
N ALA A 115 -3.20 -2.51 -6.95
CA ALA A 115 -3.72 -3.85 -6.87
C ALA A 115 -4.88 -3.99 -7.89
N PRO A 116 -4.81 -4.97 -8.81
CA PRO A 116 -5.95 -5.24 -9.67
C PRO A 116 -7.07 -5.76 -8.79
N ASP A 117 -8.16 -5.00 -8.77
CA ASP A 117 -9.53 -5.47 -8.64
C ASP A 117 -9.71 -6.94 -8.19
N GLN A 118 -9.77 -7.18 -6.88
CA GLN A 118 -10.57 -8.28 -6.36
C GLN A 118 -11.97 -7.73 -6.05
N GLY A 119 -12.69 -7.45 -7.13
CA GLY A 119 -14.04 -6.89 -7.13
C GLY A 119 -14.84 -7.38 -8.32
N ALA A 120 -14.68 -8.65 -8.72
CA ALA A 120 -15.57 -9.31 -9.66
C ALA A 120 -16.11 -10.60 -9.04
N GLY A 121 -17.28 -10.50 -8.39
CA GLY A 121 -17.93 -11.67 -7.82
C GLY A 121 -19.28 -11.44 -7.16
N LEU A 122 -20.03 -10.38 -7.48
CA LEU A 122 -21.45 -10.28 -7.11
C LEU A 122 -22.22 -9.52 -8.20
N CYS A 123 -22.55 -10.23 -9.29
CA CYS A 123 -23.76 -9.96 -10.06
C CYS A 123 -24.12 -11.22 -10.85
N GLY A 124 -25.24 -11.85 -10.50
CA GLY A 124 -25.74 -13.02 -11.24
C GLY A 124 -26.88 -13.74 -10.54
N ALA A 125 -28.09 -13.21 -10.75
CA ALA A 125 -29.44 -13.79 -10.61
C ALA A 125 -29.97 -14.12 -9.20
#